data_AF-A0A3B9H352-F1
#
_entry.id   AF-A0A3B9H352-F1
#
_cell.length_a   1.000
_cell.length_b   1.000
_cell.length_c   1.000
_cell.angle_alpha   90.00
_cell.angle_beta   90.00
_cell.angle_gamma   90.00
#
_symmetry.space_group_name_H-M   'P 1'
#
loop_
_entity.id
_entity.type
_entity.pdbx_description
1 polymer ?
#
loop_
_entity_poly.entity_id
_entity_poly.type
_entity_poly.pdbx_seq_one_letter_code
_entity_poly.pdbx_strand_id
1 'polypeptide(L)'
;MPDRQGSKPNFRRLRRIQVTALIVGAGVLVVSLWLMGQFRKPEVAPIVMAIAFASIAFSGLFYFGALLLEGSLQKYILSDDTVIKGDTVEMVTTTTESGDPEIDKWIGTYAFTRNLFGMSLVPVLILIGLYFLA
;
A
#
# COMPACT_ATOMS: atom_id res chain seq x y z
N MET A 1 -28.77 20.56 -15.80
CA MET A 1 -27.78 19.76 -15.04
C MET A 1 -26.67 19.37 -16.01
N PRO A 2 -25.54 20.09 -16.08
CA PRO A 2 -24.50 19.83 -17.06
C PRO A 2 -23.40 18.91 -16.51
N ASP A 3 -23.06 17.89 -17.31
CA ASP A 3 -21.75 17.26 -17.48
C ASP A 3 -20.93 16.86 -16.25
N ARG A 4 -21.26 15.71 -15.65
CA ARG A 4 -20.28 14.90 -14.89
C ARG A 4 -19.46 14.03 -15.84
N GLN A 5 -18.71 14.64 -16.76
CA GLN A 5 -17.55 13.96 -17.33
C GLN A 5 -16.58 13.72 -16.17
N GLY A 6 -16.45 12.45 -15.77
CA GLY A 6 -15.59 12.04 -14.66
C GLY A 6 -14.17 12.53 -14.91
N SER A 7 -13.77 13.58 -14.19
CA SER A 7 -12.44 14.18 -14.25
C SER A 7 -11.40 13.07 -14.13
N LYS A 8 -10.52 12.96 -15.13
CA LYS A 8 -9.37 12.05 -15.09
C LYS A 8 -8.56 12.31 -13.81
N PRO A 9 -7.98 11.27 -13.17
CA PRO A 9 -7.12 11.45 -12.00
C PRO A 9 -5.97 12.41 -12.33
N ASN A 10 -5.56 13.25 -11.37
CA ASN A 10 -4.42 14.12 -11.58
C ASN A 10 -3.11 13.34 -11.37
N PHE A 11 -2.57 12.78 -12.46
CA PHE A 11 -1.35 11.97 -12.43
C PHE A 11 -0.15 12.69 -11.82
N ARG A 12 -0.06 14.03 -11.97
CA ARG A 12 1.03 14.81 -11.38
C ARG A 12 0.98 14.81 -9.85
N ARG A 13 -0.23 14.82 -9.28
CA ARG A 13 -0.43 14.72 -7.83
C ARG A 13 -0.17 13.30 -7.35
N LEU A 14 -0.71 12.28 -8.03
CA LEU A 14 -0.43 10.87 -7.72
C LEU A 14 1.07 10.57 -7.71
N ARG A 15 1.81 11.12 -8.69
CA ARG A 15 3.26 10.96 -8.75
C ARG A 15 3.99 11.64 -7.59
N ARG A 16 3.57 12.82 -7.15
CA ARG A 16 4.14 13.47 -5.95
C ARG A 16 3.87 12.65 -4.70
N ILE A 17 2.65 12.11 -4.56
CA ILE A 17 2.28 11.27 -3.41
C ILE A 17 3.14 10.01 -3.42
N GLN A 18 3.31 9.36 -4.58
CA GLN A 18 4.17 8.17 -4.72
C GLN A 18 5.61 8.46 -4.32
N VAL A 19 6.19 9.55 -4.83
CA VAL A 19 7.57 9.95 -4.50
C VAL A 19 7.70 10.27 -3.02
N THR A 20 6.72 10.99 -2.45
CA THR A 20 6.72 11.31 -1.01
C THR A 20 6.63 10.04 -0.18
N ALA A 21 5.74 9.11 -0.54
CA ALA A 21 5.61 7.82 0.13
C ALA A 21 6.89 6.98 0.03
N LEU A 22 7.55 6.97 -1.13
CA LEU A 22 8.84 6.30 -1.32
C LEU A 22 9.92 6.89 -0.42
N ILE A 23 10.02 8.22 -0.36
CA ILE A 23 11.01 8.91 0.49
C ILE A 23 10.76 8.58 1.96
N VAL A 24 9.50 8.63 2.41
CA VAL A 24 9.12 8.30 3.78
C VAL A 24 9.43 6.84 4.10
N GLY A 25 9.07 5.90 3.22
CA GLY A 25 9.37 4.47 3.40
C GLY A 25 10.88 4.20 3.48
N ALA A 26 11.67 4.80 2.59
CA ALA A 26 13.13 4.69 2.64
C ALA A 26 13.71 5.31 3.92
N GLY A 27 13.18 6.45 4.35
CA GLY A 27 13.56 7.09 5.62
C GLY A 27 13.28 6.18 6.82
N VAL A 28 12.08 5.59 6.88
CA VAL A 28 11.71 4.62 7.93
C VAL A 28 12.63 3.42 7.92
N LEU A 29 12.97 2.88 6.75
CA LEU A 29 13.90 1.75 6.64
C LEU A 29 15.27 2.10 7.23
N VAL A 30 15.88 3.21 6.79
CA VAL A 30 17.21 3.64 7.24
C VAL A 30 17.22 3.92 8.75
N VAL A 31 16.22 4.65 9.24
CA VAL A 31 16.09 4.97 10.67
C VAL A 31 15.87 3.70 11.50
N SER A 32 15.03 2.77 11.04
CA SER A 32 14.79 1.51 11.74
C SER A 32 16.06 0.66 11.84
N LEU A 33 16.79 0.51 10.73
CA LEU A 33 18.07 -0.22 10.71
C LEU A 33 19.10 0.45 11.63
N TRP A 34 19.10 1.78 11.70
CA TRP A 34 19.98 2.53 12.59
C TRP A 34 19.65 2.31 14.06
N LEU A 35 18.37 2.48 14.44
CA LEU A 35 17.90 2.31 15.81
C LEU A 35 18.08 0.87 16.33
N MET A 36 17.97 -0.12 15.44
CA MET A 36 18.17 -1.52 15.76
C MET A 36 19.65 -1.97 15.68
N GLY A 37 20.60 -1.05 15.46
CA GLY A 37 22.03 -1.34 15.45
C GLY A 37 22.51 -2.22 14.28
N GLN A 38 21.69 -2.37 13.23
CA GLN A 38 21.91 -3.33 12.14
C GLN A 38 23.11 -3.00 11.26
N PHE A 39 23.57 -1.75 11.26
CA PHE A 39 24.80 -1.35 10.58
C PHE A 39 26.08 -1.87 11.25
N ARG A 40 26.01 -2.29 12.52
CA ARG A 40 27.18 -2.83 13.26
C ARG A 40 27.10 -4.34 13.41
N LYS A 41 25.91 -4.87 13.71
CA LYS A 41 25.66 -6.29 13.91
C LYS A 41 24.38 -6.66 13.16
N PRO A 42 24.48 -7.09 11.89
CA PRO A 42 23.31 -7.45 11.11
C PRO A 42 22.72 -8.76 11.62
N GLU A 43 21.44 -8.71 11.94
CA GLU A 43 20.60 -9.81 12.40
C GLU A 43 19.34 -9.87 11.53
N VAL A 44 18.91 -11.08 11.19
CA VAL A 44 17.83 -11.26 10.22
C VAL A 44 16.50 -10.71 10.74
N ALA A 45 16.15 -10.99 12.00
CA ALA A 45 14.85 -10.59 12.55
C ALA A 45 14.63 -9.05 12.55
N PRO A 46 15.58 -8.23 13.05
CA PRO A 46 15.47 -6.77 12.96
C PRO A 46 15.40 -6.23 11.53
N ILE A 47 16.12 -6.84 10.58
CA ILE A 47 16.05 -6.45 9.17
C ILE A 47 14.65 -6.71 8.61
N VAL A 48 14.07 -7.87 8.89
CA VAL A 48 12.70 -8.22 8.48
C VAL A 48 11.68 -7.24 9.09
N MET A 49 11.83 -6.89 10.37
CA MET A 49 10.98 -5.89 11.03
C MET A 49 11.12 -4.51 10.37
N ALA A 50 12.36 -4.07 10.07
CA ALA A 50 12.60 -2.78 9.42
C ALA A 50 11.96 -2.72 8.01
N ILE A 51 12.02 -3.82 7.24
CA ILE A 51 11.34 -3.94 5.94
C ILE A 51 9.81 -3.87 6.12
N ALA A 52 9.26 -4.54 7.13
CA ALA A 52 7.83 -4.50 7.43
C ALA A 52 7.38 -3.07 7.77
N PHE A 53 8.09 -2.36 8.65
CA PHE A 53 7.78 -0.96 9.00
C PHE A 53 7.89 -0.02 7.81
N ALA A 54 8.94 -0.16 7.00
CA ALA A 54 9.09 0.62 5.77
C ALA A 54 7.93 0.35 4.79
N SER A 55 7.52 -0.91 4.65
CA SER A 55 6.41 -1.32 3.79
C SER A 55 5.08 -0.76 4.27
N ILE A 56 4.79 -0.79 5.58
CA ILE A 56 3.60 -0.17 6.18
C ILE A 56 3.59 1.34 5.94
N ALA A 57 4.69 2.02 6.21
CA ALA A 57 4.80 3.47 6.06
C ALA A 57 4.63 3.91 4.61
N PHE A 58 5.30 3.24 3.67
CA PHE A 58 5.16 3.48 2.24
C PHE A 58 3.73 3.22 1.76
N SER A 59 3.21 2.02 2.01
CA SER A 59 1.92 1.57 1.47
C SER A 59 0.77 2.37 2.06
N GLY A 60 0.78 2.62 3.37
CA GLY A 60 -0.24 3.43 4.05
C GLY A 60 -0.26 4.87 3.55
N LEU A 61 0.91 5.53 3.47
CA LEU A 61 0.98 6.92 3.03
C LEU A 61 0.53 7.09 1.58
N PHE A 62 0.91 6.16 0.69
CA PHE A 62 0.46 6.20 -0.69
C PHE A 62 -1.03 5.89 -0.83
N TYR A 63 -1.51 4.84 -0.18
CA TYR A 63 -2.92 4.42 -0.21
C TYR A 63 -3.84 5.54 0.31
N PHE A 64 -3.63 6.02 1.53
CA PHE A 64 -4.44 7.09 2.11
C PHE A 64 -4.21 8.43 1.40
N GLY A 65 -2.99 8.71 0.93
CA GLY A 65 -2.71 9.91 0.13
C GLY A 65 -3.51 9.93 -1.17
N ALA A 66 -3.55 8.82 -1.89
CA ALA A 66 -4.36 8.68 -3.11
C ALA A 66 -5.86 8.73 -2.81
N LEU A 67 -6.31 8.11 -1.71
CA LEU A 67 -7.70 8.12 -1.28
C LEU A 67 -8.20 9.54 -0.92
N LEU A 68 -7.42 10.29 -0.12
CA LEU A 68 -7.83 11.60 0.39
C LEU A 68 -7.70 12.73 -0.64
N LEU A 69 -6.67 12.68 -1.49
CA LEU A 69 -6.35 13.79 -2.39
C LEU A 69 -6.94 13.63 -3.78
N GLU A 70 -7.09 12.40 -4.24
CA GLU A 70 -7.58 12.12 -5.59
C GLU A 70 -8.92 11.41 -5.56
N GLY A 71 -9.23 10.57 -4.55
CA GLY A 71 -10.55 9.92 -4.31
C GLY A 71 -11.10 9.06 -5.47
N SER A 72 -10.52 9.19 -6.64
CA SER A 72 -11.05 8.77 -7.91
C SER A 72 -10.46 7.46 -8.35
N LEU A 73 -9.38 6.97 -7.74
CA LEU A 73 -8.80 5.68 -8.08
C LEU A 73 -9.61 4.52 -7.50
N GLN A 74 -10.24 4.72 -6.33
CA GLN A 74 -11.10 3.71 -5.72
C GLN A 74 -12.31 3.35 -6.58
N LYS A 75 -12.86 4.31 -7.35
CA LYS A 75 -14.02 4.08 -8.22
C LYS A 75 -13.77 3.05 -9.33
N TYR A 76 -12.50 2.74 -9.61
CA TYR A 76 -12.10 1.74 -10.59
C TYR A 76 -11.86 0.35 -9.97
N ILE A 77 -11.94 0.22 -8.64
CA ILE A 77 -11.95 -1.08 -7.97
C ILE A 77 -13.40 -1.55 -7.90
N LEU A 78 -13.70 -2.65 -8.60
CA LEU A 78 -15.05 -3.20 -8.71
C LEU A 78 -15.37 -4.17 -7.58
N SER A 79 -14.44 -5.09 -7.31
CA SER A 79 -14.60 -6.10 -6.27
C SER A 79 -13.25 -6.55 -5.73
N ASP A 80 -13.27 -7.04 -4.50
CA ASP A 80 -12.19 -7.81 -3.90
C ASP A 80 -12.72 -9.18 -3.56
N ASP A 81 -12.37 -10.16 -4.39
CA ASP A 81 -12.87 -11.52 -4.27
C ASP A 81 -11.76 -12.42 -3.72
N THR A 82 -12.05 -13.13 -2.65
CA THR A 82 -11.17 -14.18 -2.15
C THR A 82 -11.49 -15.46 -2.91
N VAL A 83 -10.62 -15.83 -3.85
CA VAL A 83 -10.82 -17.00 -4.71
C VAL A 83 -9.93 -18.13 -4.21
N ILE A 84 -10.54 -19.30 -4.00
CA ILE A 84 -9.81 -20.53 -3.69
C ILE A 84 -9.32 -21.12 -5.02
N LYS A 85 -8.01 -21.07 -5.27
CA LYS A 85 -7.36 -21.68 -6.42
C LYS A 85 -6.59 -22.92 -5.95
N GLY A 86 -7.23 -24.09 -6.08
CA GLY A 86 -6.66 -25.35 -5.61
C GLY A 86 -6.40 -25.30 -4.10
N ASP A 87 -5.14 -25.51 -3.70
CA ASP A 87 -4.71 -25.48 -2.29
C ASP A 87 -4.39 -24.06 -1.78
N THR A 88 -4.55 -23.04 -2.61
CA THR A 88 -4.19 -21.66 -2.28
C THR A 88 -5.41 -20.75 -2.23
N VAL A 89 -5.38 -19.80 -1.29
CA VAL A 89 -6.39 -18.75 -1.18
C VAL A 89 -5.76 -17.47 -1.72
N GLU A 90 -6.27 -16.96 -2.84
CA GLU A 90 -5.77 -15.74 -3.47
C GLU A 90 -6.80 -14.62 -3.31
N MET A 91 -6.34 -13.44 -2.90
CA MET A 91 -7.16 -12.22 -2.99
C MET A 91 -7.03 -11.67 -4.41
N VAL A 92 -8.12 -11.70 -5.17
CA VAL A 92 -8.20 -11.19 -6.54
C VAL A 92 -8.94 -9.86 -6.51
N THR A 93 -8.20 -8.78 -6.77
CA THR A 93 -8.80 -7.45 -6.93
C THR A 93 -9.22 -7.24 -8.38
N THR A 94 -10.52 -7.12 -8.63
CA THR A 94 -11.07 -6.84 -9.96
C THR A 94 -11.14 -5.34 -10.19
N THR A 95 -10.52 -4.88 -11.28
CA THR A 95 -10.45 -3.47 -11.65
C THR A 95 -11.14 -3.24 -12.99
N THR A 96 -11.84 -2.11 -13.14
CA THR A 96 -12.38 -1.69 -14.44
C THR A 96 -11.23 -1.35 -15.38
N GLU A 97 -11.23 -1.94 -16.58
CA GLU A 97 -10.41 -1.44 -17.69
C GLU A 97 -10.92 -0.06 -18.10
N SER A 98 -10.08 0.96 -17.93
CA SER A 98 -10.45 2.34 -18.27
C SER A 98 -10.29 2.65 -19.76
N GLY A 99 -9.61 1.77 -20.51
CA GLY A 99 -9.21 1.98 -21.91
C GLY A 99 -8.02 2.92 -22.07
N ASP A 100 -7.44 3.42 -20.97
CA ASP A 100 -6.27 4.31 -20.95
C ASP A 100 -5.13 3.61 -20.16
N PRO A 101 -4.05 3.19 -20.83
CA PRO A 101 -2.96 2.43 -20.19
C PRO A 101 -2.30 3.15 -19.01
N GLU A 102 -2.32 4.48 -19.00
CA GLU A 102 -1.77 5.26 -17.89
C GLU A 102 -2.66 5.17 -16.65
N ILE A 103 -3.99 5.23 -16.83
CA ILE A 103 -4.96 5.09 -15.75
C ILE A 103 -4.89 3.67 -15.18
N ASP A 104 -4.85 2.64 -16.04
CA ASP A 104 -4.82 1.24 -15.61
C ASP A 104 -3.56 0.93 -14.78
N LYS A 105 -2.41 1.50 -15.13
CA LYS A 105 -1.18 1.41 -14.33
C LYS A 105 -1.34 2.01 -12.93
N TRP A 106 -1.98 3.17 -12.83
CA TRP A 106 -2.22 3.83 -11.55
C TRP A 106 -3.24 3.08 -10.69
N ILE A 107 -4.26 2.50 -11.31
CA ILE A 107 -5.22 1.63 -10.63
C ILE A 107 -4.50 0.40 -10.06
N GLY A 108 -3.65 -0.27 -10.86
CA GLY A 108 -2.87 -1.42 -10.40
C GLY A 108 -1.92 -1.05 -9.25
N THR A 109 -1.24 0.09 -9.33
CA THR A 109 -0.37 0.59 -8.25
C THR A 109 -1.15 0.86 -6.97
N TYR A 110 -2.34 1.45 -7.09
CA TYR A 110 -3.24 1.71 -5.96
C TYR A 110 -3.78 0.42 -5.33
N ALA A 111 -4.24 -0.54 -6.14
CA ALA A 111 -4.70 -1.84 -5.67
C ALA A 111 -3.58 -2.60 -4.94
N PHE A 112 -2.38 -2.65 -5.53
CA PHE A 112 -1.21 -3.29 -4.92
C PHE A 112 -0.87 -2.67 -3.56
N THR A 113 -0.76 -1.34 -3.49
CA THR A 113 -0.40 -0.64 -2.24
C THR A 113 -1.46 -0.78 -1.16
N ARG A 114 -2.75 -0.75 -1.54
CA ARG A 114 -3.85 -1.06 -0.62
C ARG A 114 -3.74 -2.47 -0.05
N ASN A 115 -3.52 -3.47 -0.91
CA ASN A 115 -3.43 -4.87 -0.47
C ASN A 115 -2.17 -5.11 0.38
N LEU A 116 -1.04 -4.48 0.02
CA LEU A 116 0.19 -4.50 0.81
C LEU A 116 -0.01 -3.89 2.20
N PHE A 117 -0.72 -2.77 2.29
CA PHE A 117 -1.06 -2.15 3.57
C PHE A 117 -1.95 -3.07 4.41
N GLY A 118 -3.02 -3.62 3.82
CA GLY A 118 -3.91 -4.56 4.51
C GLY A 118 -3.17 -5.79 5.05
N MET A 119 -2.33 -6.43 4.22
CA MET A 119 -1.54 -7.59 4.63
C MET A 119 -0.50 -7.27 5.70
N SER A 120 0.09 -6.07 5.67
CA SER A 120 1.08 -5.66 6.67
C SER A 120 0.46 -5.25 8.01
N LEU A 121 -0.81 -4.83 8.03
CA LEU A 121 -1.52 -4.48 9.26
C LEU A 121 -1.93 -5.70 10.10
N VAL A 122 -2.27 -6.82 9.44
CA VAL A 122 -2.78 -8.03 10.12
C VAL A 122 -1.79 -8.58 11.17
N PRO A 123 -0.49 -8.81 10.87
CA PRO A 123 0.48 -9.23 11.88
C PRO A 123 0.63 -8.24 13.04
N VAL A 124 0.56 -6.93 12.76
CA VAL A 124 0.67 -5.88 13.79
C VAL A 124 -0.53 -5.94 14.74
N LEU A 125 -1.74 -6.09 14.20
CA LEU A 125 -2.96 -6.23 15.03
C LEU A 125 -2.93 -7.50 15.87
N ILE A 126 -2.42 -8.61 15.33
CA ILE A 126 -2.21 -9.85 16.09
C ILE A 126 -1.22 -9.62 17.24
N LEU A 127 -0.08 -8.97 16.98
CA LEU A 127 0.93 -8.68 18.00
C LEU A 127 0.39 -7.74 19.10
N ILE A 128 -0.38 -6.70 18.73
CA ILE A 128 -1.05 -5.81 19.68
C ILE A 128 -2.05 -6.61 20.53
N GLY A 129 -2.87 -7.45 19.90
CA GLY A 129 -3.83 -8.30 20.60
C GLY A 129 -3.14 -9.22 21.62
N LEU A 130 -2.04 -9.87 21.21
CA LEU A 130 -1.24 -10.70 22.10
C LEU A 130 -0.61 -9.88 23.24
N TYR A 131 -0.13 -8.66 23.00
CA TYR A 131 0.46 -7.84 24.05
C TYR A 131 -0.54 -7.41 25.14
N PHE A 132 -1.79 -7.13 24.77
CA PHE A 132 -2.82 -6.69 25.73
C PHE A 132 -3.64 -7.84 26.33
N LEU A 133 -3.70 -9.00 25.69
CA LEU A 133 -4.52 -10.15 26.12
C LEU A 133 -3.70 -11.34 26.64
N ALA A 134 -2.36 -11.32 26.53
CA ALA A 134 -1.46 -12.27 27.19
C ALA A 134 -0.97 -11.73 28.54
#